data_AF-D4XJU8-F1
#
_entry.id   AF-D4XJU8-F1
#
_cell.length_a   1.000
_cell.length_b   1.000
_cell.length_c   1.000
_cell.angle_alpha   90.00
_cell.angle_beta   90.00
_cell.angle_gamma   90.00
#
_symmetry.space_group_name_H-M   'P 1'
#
loop_
_entity.id
_entity.type
_entity.pdbx_description
1 polymer ?
#
loop_
_entity_poly.entity_id
_entity_poly.type
_entity_poly.pdbx_seq_one_letter_code
_entity_poly.pdbx_strand_id
1 'polypeptide(L)' 'MALTTRCPQCGTTFKVVPDQLRVRNGLVRCGACSTVFDGRACLLPG' A
#
# COMPACT_ATOMS: atom_id res chain seq x y z
N MET A 1 14.19 -2.42 2.42
CA MET A 1 13.20 -3.50 2.65
C MET A 1 11.85 -3.04 2.11
N ALA A 2 11.19 -3.84 1.29
CA ALA A 2 9.86 -3.52 0.76
C ALA A 2 8.78 -4.16 1.65
N LEU A 3 7.72 -3.43 1.95
CA LEU A 3 6.56 -3.95 2.67
C LEU A 3 5.53 -4.45 1.65
N THR A 4 4.81 -5.52 1.98
CA THR A 4 3.73 -6.03 1.13
C THR A 4 2.41 -5.48 1.64
N THR A 5 1.63 -4.83 0.77
CA THR A 5 0.28 -4.32 1.09
C THR A 5 -0.73 -4.93 0.15
N ARG A 6 -1.96 -5.06 0.66
CA ARG A 6 -3.11 -5.49 -0.11
C ARG A 6 -4.10 -4.33 -0.24
N CYS A 7 -4.60 -4.07 -1.45
CA CYS A 7 -5.65 -3.10 -1.64
C CYS A 7 -6.98 -3.64 -1.06
N PRO A 8 -7.66 -2.90 -0.16
CA PRO A 8 -8.94 -3.34 0.40
C PRO A 8 -10.08 -3.31 -0.62
N GLN A 9 -9.96 -2.55 -1.72
CA GLN A 9 -11.04 -2.37 -2.69
C GLN A 9 -11.04 -3.45 -3.79
N CYS A 10 -9.86 -3.79 -4.34
CA CYS A 10 -9.74 -4.78 -5.42
C CYS A 10 -8.98 -6.05 -5.01
N GLY A 11 -8.44 -6.10 -3.79
CA GLY A 11 -7.68 -7.25 -3.30
C GLY A 11 -6.28 -7.41 -3.89
N THR A 12 -5.83 -6.51 -4.77
CA THR A 12 -4.50 -6.58 -5.39
C THR A 12 -3.40 -6.41 -4.35
N THR A 13 -2.47 -7.37 -4.31
CA THR A 13 -1.30 -7.34 -3.43
C THR A 13 -0.10 -6.83 -4.19
N PHE A 14 0.62 -5.86 -3.62
CA PHE A 14 1.80 -5.29 -4.25
C PHE A 14 2.81 -4.84 -3.19
N LYS A 15 4.07 -4.69 -3.61
CA LYS A 15 5.15 -4.26 -2.74
C LYS A 15 5.23 -2.74 -2.78
N VAL A 16 5.32 -2.14 -1.60
CA VAL A 16 5.52 -0.70 -1.41
C VAL A 16 6.83 -0.47 -0.69
N VAL A 17 7.48 0.65 -1.02
CA VAL A 17 8.68 1.08 -0.31
C VAL A 17 8.23 1.97 0.85
N PRO A 18 8.50 1.61 2.13
CA PRO A 18 8.06 2.38 3.30
C PRO A 18 8.54 3.82 3.28
N ASP A 19 9.68 4.08 2.63
CA ASP A 19 10.23 5.42 2.45
C ASP A 19 9.31 6.33 1.62
N GLN A 20 8.72 5.79 0.54
CA GLN A 20 7.73 6.52 -0.26
C GLN A 20 6.41 6.76 0.47
N LEU A 21 6.03 5.87 1.40
CA LEU A 21 4.88 6.10 2.27
C LEU A 21 5.10 7.26 3.25
N ARG A 22 6.35 7.51 3.66
CA ARG A 22 6.69 8.56 4.63
C ARG A 22 6.39 9.96 4.11
N VAL A 23 6.55 10.17 2.80
CA VAL A 23 6.32 11.46 2.12
C VAL A 23 4.82 11.81 1.99
N ARG A 24 3.94 10.81 1.95
CA ARG A 24 2.49 10.98 1.69
C ARG A 24 1.60 10.60 2.88
N ASN A 25 2.10 10.70 4.11
CA ASN A 25 1.38 10.30 5.33
C ASN A 25 0.96 8.81 5.41
N GLY A 26 1.48 7.93 4.54
CA GLY A 26 1.05 6.52 4.51
C GLY A 26 -0.01 6.20 3.46
N LEU A 27 -0.41 7.18 2.64
CA LEU A 27 -1.36 6.97 1.55
C LEU A 27 -0.68 6.33 0.33
N VAL A 28 -1.30 5.27 -0.17
CA VAL A 28 -0.87 4.49 -1.33
C VAL A 28 -1.99 4.47 -2.35
N ARG A 29 -1.65 4.71 -3.61
CA ARG A 29 -2.56 4.55 -4.74
C ARG A 29 -2.41 3.15 -5.32
N CYS A 30 -3.49 2.38 -5.38
CA CYS A 30 -3.48 1.08 -6.04
C CYS A 30 -3.22 1.25 -7.54
N GLY A 31 -2.24 0.53 -8.08
CA GLY A 31 -1.98 0.52 -9.52
C GLY A 31 -3.08 -0.14 -10.37
N ALA A 32 -3.92 -0.99 -9.76
CA ALA A 32 -4.98 -1.71 -10.47
C ALA A 32 -6.30 -0.91 -10.54
N CYS A 33 -6.80 -0.43 -9.41
CA CYS A 33 -8.09 0.26 -9.34
C CYS A 33 -7.97 1.78 -9.13
N SER A 34 -6.75 2.32 -9.03
CA SER A 34 -6.49 3.73 -8.72
C SER A 34 -7.02 4.24 -7.37
N THR A 35 -7.54 3.37 -6.50
CA THR A 35 -7.99 3.76 -5.15
C THR A 35 -6.82 4.19 -4.28
N VAL A 36 -7.00 5.30 -3.58
CA VAL A 36 -6.06 5.78 -2.56
C VAL A 36 -6.50 5.25 -1.20
N PHE A 37 -5.60 4.60 -0.47
CA PHE A 37 -5.86 4.02 0.85
C PHE A 37 -4.61 4.06 1.72
N ASP A 38 -4.76 3.87 3.04
CA ASP A 38 -3.63 3.77 3.95
C ASP A 38 -2.91 2.43 3.82
N GLY A 39 -1.75 2.44 3.15
CA GLY A 39 -0.96 1.23 2.93
C GLY A 39 -0.44 0.61 4.22
N ARG A 40 -0.25 1.42 5.28
CA ARG A 40 0.20 0.96 6.61
C ARG A 40 -0.85 0.12 7.34
N ALA A 41 -2.13 0.45 7.17
CA ALA A 41 -3.23 -0.29 7.79
C ALA A 41 -3.51 -1.63 7.10
N CYS A 42 -3.13 -1.76 5.83
CA CYS A 42 -3.32 -2.96 5.01
C CYS A 42 -2.01 -3.70 4.71
N LEU A 43 -1.03 -3.62 5.62
CA LEU A 43 0.21 -4.39 5.54
C LEU A 43 -0.07 -5.85 5.87
N LEU A 44 0.45 -6.74 5.03
CA LEU A 44 0.44 -8.16 5.33
C LEU A 44 1.65 -8.49 6.21
N PRO A 45 1.48 -9.29 7.29
CA PRO A 45 2.62 -9.85 8.01
C PRO A 45 3.45 -10.69 7.03
N GLY A 46 4.76 -10.46 7.03
CA GLY A 46 5.72 -11.24 6.26
C GLY A 46 6.15 -12.48 7.02
#